data_AF-A0A3B1CRX8-F1
#
_entry.id   AF-A0A3B1CRX8-F1
#
_cell.length_a   1.000
_cell.length_b   1.000
_cell.length_c   1.000
_cell.angle_alpha   90.00
_cell.angle_beta   90.00
_cell.angle_gamma   90.00
#
_symmetry.space_group_name_H-M   'P 1'
#
loop_
_entity.id
_entity.type
_entity.pdbx_description
1 polymer ?
#
loop_
_entity_poly.entity_id
_entity_poly.type
_entity_poly.pdbx_seq_one_letter_code
_entity_poly.pdbx_strand_id
1 'polypeptide(L)'
;MYPFYKRIQDALLNKNIDDIQPLFEERNKELDVAFYHEPGKTKKDIAWALKDAMNDSQRKLLVLKAEDLNIYISPNSRLARLAHPSGSGAIIFNYSDKSASERYDIILRKKKGKWIISR
;
A
#
# COMPACT_ATOMS: atom_id res chain seq x y z
N MET A 1 4.95 5.64 11.21
CA MET A 1 4.17 5.59 9.95
C MET A 1 5.08 5.65 8.73
N TYR A 2 5.98 6.63 8.61
CA TYR A 2 6.99 6.64 7.53
C TYR A 2 7.84 5.36 7.41
N PRO A 3 8.21 4.65 8.49
CA PRO A 3 8.88 3.35 8.34
C PRO A 3 8.05 2.28 7.61
N PHE A 4 6.72 2.30 7.74
CA PHE A 4 5.84 1.40 6.97
C PHE A 4 5.88 1.76 5.49
N TYR A 5 5.73 3.05 5.18
CA TYR A 5 5.81 3.54 3.81
C TYR A 5 7.14 3.18 3.16
N LYS A 6 8.25 3.49 3.82
CA LYS A 6 9.60 3.24 3.30
C LYS A 6 9.82 1.75 3.03
N ARG A 7 9.39 0.87 3.94
CA ARG A 7 9.45 -0.58 3.73
C ARG A 7 8.64 -1.04 2.51
N ILE A 8 7.44 -0.48 2.29
CA ILE A 8 6.63 -0.77 1.11
C ILE A 8 7.32 -0.28 -0.17
N GLN A 9 7.77 0.97 -0.19
CA GLN A 9 8.46 1.54 -1.35
C GLN A 9 9.73 0.76 -1.70
N ASP A 10 10.55 0.43 -0.71
CA ASP A 10 11.81 -0.31 -0.92
C ASP A 10 11.55 -1.74 -1.42
N ALA A 11 10.51 -2.41 -0.90
CA ALA A 11 10.08 -3.70 -1.40
C ALA A 11 9.63 -3.64 -2.87
N LEU A 12 8.89 -2.60 -3.26
CA LEU A 12 8.47 -2.39 -4.64
C LEU A 12 9.66 -2.09 -5.56
N LEU A 13 10.60 -1.25 -5.13
CA LEU A 13 11.82 -0.94 -5.89
C LEU A 13 12.69 -2.18 -6.11
N ASN A 14 12.87 -2.99 -5.08
CA ASN A 14 13.71 -4.18 -5.11
C ASN A 14 12.99 -5.43 -5.64
N LYS A 15 11.73 -5.27 -6.10
CA LYS A 15 10.86 -6.37 -6.54
C LYS A 15 10.68 -7.50 -5.52
N ASN A 16 10.77 -7.17 -4.23
CA ASN A 16 10.67 -8.11 -3.11
C ASN A 16 9.35 -7.94 -2.35
N ILE A 17 8.24 -8.38 -2.96
CA ILE A 17 6.90 -8.25 -2.34
C ILE A 17 6.74 -9.15 -1.11
N ASP A 18 7.48 -10.25 -1.06
CA ASP A 18 7.38 -11.22 0.03
C ASP A 18 7.74 -10.58 1.38
N ASP A 19 8.64 -9.60 1.39
CA ASP A 19 9.01 -8.80 2.58
C ASP A 19 7.86 -7.97 3.16
N ILE A 20 6.86 -7.62 2.36
CA ILE A 20 5.76 -6.74 2.79
C ILE A 20 4.44 -7.45 2.97
N GLN A 21 4.29 -8.69 2.46
CA GLN A 21 3.08 -9.49 2.67
C GLN A 21 2.62 -9.62 4.13
N PRO A 22 3.53 -9.83 5.12
CA PRO A 22 3.12 -9.93 6.52
C PRO A 22 2.43 -8.66 7.05
N LEU A 23 2.68 -7.50 6.44
CA LEU A 23 2.04 -6.24 6.85
C LEU A 23 0.53 -6.25 6.58
N PHE A 24 0.07 -7.05 5.60
CA PHE A 24 -1.32 -7.14 5.16
C PHE A 24 -2.06 -8.37 5.71
N GLU A 25 -1.36 -9.27 6.41
CA GLU A 25 -1.86 -10.59 6.85
C GLU A 25 -3.21 -10.52 7.58
N GLU A 26 -3.35 -9.59 8.53
CA GLU A 26 -4.60 -9.43 9.30
C GLU A 26 -5.74 -8.99 8.40
N ARG A 27 -5.51 -7.99 7.54
CA ARG A 27 -6.54 -7.48 6.64
C ARG A 27 -6.94 -8.51 5.58
N ASN A 28 -5.98 -9.27 5.07
CA ASN A 28 -6.24 -10.33 4.10
C ASN A 28 -7.16 -11.39 4.69
N LYS A 29 -6.92 -11.81 5.94
CA LYS A 29 -7.80 -12.75 6.65
C LYS A 29 -9.21 -12.18 6.85
N GLU A 30 -9.33 -10.92 7.25
CA GLU A 30 -10.63 -10.25 7.38
C GLU A 30 -11.39 -10.19 6.05
N LEU A 31 -10.70 -9.89 4.95
CA LEU A 31 -11.29 -9.81 3.61
C LEU A 31 -11.70 -11.19 3.09
N ASP A 32 -10.87 -12.21 3.29
CA ASP A 32 -11.22 -13.58 2.90
C ASP A 32 -12.52 -14.01 3.60
N VAL A 33 -12.66 -13.74 4.91
CA VAL A 33 -13.88 -14.05 5.66
C VAL A 33 -15.07 -13.20 5.17
N ALA A 34 -14.88 -11.88 5.00
CA ALA A 34 -15.96 -10.96 4.65
C ALA A 34 -16.55 -11.23 3.25
N PHE A 35 -15.72 -11.70 2.32
CA PHE A 35 -16.10 -11.99 0.94
C PHE A 35 -16.29 -13.49 0.67
N TYR A 36 -16.31 -14.33 1.71
CA TYR A 36 -16.46 -15.79 1.59
C TYR A 36 -15.44 -16.42 0.63
N HIS A 37 -14.21 -15.90 0.62
CA HIS A 37 -13.11 -16.48 -0.14
C HIS A 37 -12.42 -17.59 0.66
N GLU A 38 -11.78 -18.50 -0.08
CA GLU A 38 -10.86 -19.47 0.50
C GLU A 38 -9.72 -18.76 1.28
N PRO A 39 -9.31 -19.29 2.45
CA PRO A 39 -8.23 -18.69 3.22
C PRO A 39 -6.95 -18.45 2.40
N GLY A 40 -6.48 -17.21 2.39
CA GLY A 40 -5.27 -16.78 1.67
C GLY A 40 -5.51 -16.33 0.23
N LYS A 41 -6.74 -16.35 -0.28
CA LYS A 41 -7.07 -15.86 -1.63
C LYS A 41 -6.69 -14.39 -1.81
N THR A 42 -7.10 -13.51 -0.89
CA THR A 42 -6.79 -12.07 -0.95
C THR A 42 -5.27 -11.83 -0.97
N LYS A 43 -4.51 -12.60 -0.16
CA LYS A 43 -3.05 -12.51 -0.13
C LYS A 43 -2.44 -12.85 -1.49
N LYS A 44 -2.91 -13.91 -2.15
CA LYS A 44 -2.45 -14.31 -3.49
C LYS A 44 -2.77 -13.24 -4.53
N ASP A 45 -3.98 -12.68 -4.49
CA ASP A 45 -4.43 -11.68 -5.46
C ASP A 45 -3.65 -10.37 -5.34
N ILE A 46 -3.41 -9.89 -4.11
CA ILE A 46 -2.57 -8.70 -3.87
C ILE A 46 -1.13 -8.97 -4.32
N ALA A 47 -0.56 -10.12 -3.97
CA ALA A 47 0.80 -10.46 -4.37
C ALA A 47 0.93 -10.54 -5.90
N TRP A 48 -0.06 -11.09 -6.59
CA TRP A 48 -0.10 -11.14 -8.05
C TRP A 48 -0.19 -9.72 -8.64
N ALA A 49 -1.12 -8.89 -8.17
CA ALA A 49 -1.31 -7.53 -8.68
C ALA A 49 -0.05 -6.65 -8.49
N LEU A 50 0.60 -6.76 -7.34
CA LEU A 50 1.86 -6.03 -7.09
C LEU A 50 3.01 -6.55 -7.98
N LYS A 51 3.11 -7.88 -8.17
CA LYS A 51 4.12 -8.47 -9.08
C LYS A 51 3.87 -8.06 -10.54
N ASP A 52 2.62 -8.01 -10.97
CA ASP A 52 2.25 -7.56 -12.31
C ASP A 52 2.63 -6.09 -12.52
N ALA A 53 2.22 -5.21 -11.61
CA ALA A 53 2.52 -3.77 -11.68
C ALA A 53 4.04 -3.46 -11.69
N MET A 54 4.85 -4.26 -11.01
CA MET A 54 6.32 -4.10 -11.00
C MET A 54 7.03 -4.65 -12.24
N ASN A 55 6.40 -5.57 -12.97
CA ASN A 55 6.96 -6.17 -14.18
C ASN A 55 6.47 -5.48 -15.45
N ASP A 56 5.44 -4.63 -15.34
CA ASP A 56 4.99 -3.78 -16.44
C ASP A 56 6.04 -2.71 -16.79
N SER A 57 6.76 -2.93 -17.90
CA SER A 57 7.76 -2.00 -18.43
C SER A 57 7.20 -0.61 -18.76
N GLN A 58 5.88 -0.48 -18.94
CA GLN A 58 5.24 0.79 -19.20
C GLN A 58 5.04 1.58 -17.92
N ARG A 59 5.18 1.00 -16.72
CA ARG A 59 4.95 1.69 -15.45
C ARG A 59 6.26 1.90 -14.70
N LYS A 60 6.41 3.08 -14.10
CA LYS A 60 7.56 3.43 -13.25
C LYS A 60 7.06 3.92 -11.90
N LEU A 61 7.54 3.29 -10.84
CA LEU A 61 7.28 3.75 -9.47
C LEU A 61 7.89 5.14 -9.28
N LEU A 62 7.08 6.09 -8.83
CA LEU A 62 7.55 7.39 -8.37
C LEU A 62 8.06 7.25 -6.94
N VAL A 63 9.35 7.51 -6.75
CA VAL A 63 9.99 7.44 -5.44
C VAL A 63 9.69 8.73 -4.67
N LEU A 64 8.92 8.62 -3.59
CA LEU A 64 8.65 9.75 -2.70
C LEU A 64 9.51 9.65 -1.44
N LYS A 65 9.85 10.82 -0.89
CA LYS A 65 10.47 10.98 0.42
C LYS A 65 9.40 11.25 1.47
N ALA A 66 9.81 11.24 2.74
CA ALA A 66 8.90 11.55 3.84
C ALA A 66 8.33 12.99 3.75
N GLU A 67 9.11 13.94 3.24
CA GLU A 67 8.70 15.33 3.01
C GLU A 67 7.65 15.48 1.89
N ASP A 68 7.55 14.49 1.00
CA ASP A 68 6.57 14.45 -0.10
C ASP A 68 5.23 13.81 0.32
N LEU A 69 5.04 13.58 1.63
CA LEU A 69 3.90 12.86 2.17
C LEU A 69 3.31 13.57 3.39
N ASN A 70 1.98 13.52 3.49
CA ASN A 70 1.22 13.96 4.64
C ASN A 70 0.59 12.76 5.36
N ILE A 71 0.44 12.91 6.67
CA ILE A 71 -0.30 11.98 7.52
C ILE A 71 -1.61 12.63 7.93
N TYR A 72 -2.72 12.07 7.46
CA TYR A 72 -4.06 12.52 7.82
C TYR A 72 -4.65 11.57 8.85
N ILE A 73 -4.80 12.02 10.09
CA ILE A 73 -5.42 11.24 11.17
C ILE A 73 -6.92 11.52 11.17
N SER A 74 -7.74 10.47 11.18
CA SER A 74 -9.20 10.63 11.26
C SER A 74 -9.62 11.25 12.61
N PRO A 75 -10.75 11.97 12.69
CA PRO A 75 -11.17 12.66 13.92
C PRO A 75 -11.26 11.73 15.15
N ASN A 76 -11.68 10.47 14.95
CA ASN A 76 -11.74 9.47 16.02
C ASN A 76 -10.38 8.89 16.43
N SER A 77 -9.28 9.33 15.81
CA SER A 77 -7.90 8.87 16.05
C SER A 77 -7.67 7.36 15.86
N ARG A 78 -8.55 6.70 15.09
CA ARG A 78 -8.48 5.26 14.83
C ARG A 78 -7.90 4.91 13.46
N LEU A 79 -7.98 5.83 12.49
CA LEU A 79 -7.42 5.66 11.15
C LEU A 79 -6.38 6.75 10.88
N ALA A 80 -5.40 6.40 10.07
CA ALA A 80 -4.47 7.35 9.50
C ALA A 80 -4.24 7.01 8.03
N ARG A 81 -4.27 8.02 7.17
CA ARG A 81 -3.96 7.89 5.76
C ARG A 81 -2.61 8.54 5.50
N LEU A 82 -1.71 7.83 4.85
CA LEU A 82 -0.55 8.44 4.20
C LEU A 82 -0.95 8.76 2.77
N ALA A 83 -0.72 10.00 2.37
CA ALA A 83 -1.07 10.49 1.05
C ALA A 83 -0.10 11.60 0.63
N HIS A 84 0.06 11.78 -0.68
CA HIS A 84 0.75 12.93 -1.24
C HIS A 84 0.00 14.23 -0.87
N PRO A 85 0.67 15.39 -0.73
CA PRO A 85 0.05 16.67 -0.36
C PRO A 85 -1.14 17.10 -1.22
N SER A 86 -1.19 16.68 -2.49
CA SER A 86 -2.34 16.89 -3.37
C SER A 86 -3.59 16.08 -2.98
N GLY A 87 -3.52 15.27 -1.93
CA GLY A 87 -4.56 14.36 -1.49
C GLY A 87 -4.60 13.03 -2.25
N SER A 88 -3.65 12.77 -3.15
CA SER A 88 -3.54 11.52 -3.90
C SER A 88 -2.81 10.42 -3.12
N GLY A 89 -2.89 9.17 -3.58
CA GLY A 89 -2.26 8.02 -2.92
C GLY A 89 -0.74 8.17 -2.69
N ALA A 90 -0.23 7.44 -1.69
CA ALA A 90 1.18 7.47 -1.30
C ALA A 90 2.08 6.58 -2.17
N ILE A 91 1.51 5.59 -2.87
CA ILE A 91 2.22 4.80 -3.88
C ILE A 91 1.72 5.22 -5.25
N ILE A 92 2.63 5.62 -6.13
CA ILE A 92 2.29 6.17 -7.44
C ILE A 92 3.13 5.47 -8.51
N PHE A 93 2.47 4.89 -9.51
CA PHE A 93 3.10 4.38 -10.73
C PHE A 93 2.72 5.30 -11.88
N ASN A 94 3.71 5.89 -12.55
CA ASN A 94 3.50 6.70 -13.75
C ASN A 94 3.67 5.83 -15.00
N TYR A 95 2.77 6.01 -15.96
CA TYR A 95 2.97 5.41 -17.28
C TYR A 95 4.10 6.12 -18.03
N SER A 96 4.86 5.36 -18.82
CA SER A 96 6.09 5.83 -19.48
C SER A 96 5.80 6.83 -20.60
N ASP A 97 4.63 6.72 -21.22
CA ASP A 97 4.08 7.66 -22.19
C ASP A 97 3.52 8.95 -21.52
N LYS A 98 3.52 9.00 -20.19
CA LYS A 98 2.97 10.09 -19.35
C LYS A 98 1.47 10.33 -19.53
N SER A 99 0.73 9.37 -20.08
CA SER A 99 -0.71 9.50 -20.30
C SER A 99 -1.51 9.43 -18.98
N ALA A 100 -1.01 8.69 -17.99
CA ALA A 100 -1.71 8.45 -16.74
C ALA A 100 -0.77 8.16 -15.55
N SER A 101 -1.37 8.15 -14.35
CA SER A 101 -0.76 7.62 -13.14
C SER A 101 -1.75 6.68 -12.44
N GLU A 102 -1.25 5.54 -11.99
CA GLU A 102 -1.95 4.67 -11.05
C GLU A 102 -1.52 5.00 -9.62
N ARG A 103 -2.47 5.06 -8.68
CA ARG A 103 -2.22 5.57 -7.33
C ARG A 103 -2.90 4.70 -6.29
N TYR A 104 -2.17 4.36 -5.23
CA TYR A 104 -2.67 3.55 -4.13
C TYR A 104 -2.53 4.31 -2.81
N ASP A 105 -3.61 4.27 -2.03
CA ASP A 105 -3.62 4.79 -0.67
C ASP A 105 -2.96 3.81 0.29
N ILE A 106 -2.33 4.33 1.35
CA ILE A 106 -1.95 3.54 2.51
C ILE A 106 -2.76 4.03 3.70
N ILE A 107 -3.66 3.19 4.18
CA ILE A 107 -4.48 3.46 5.35
C ILE A 107 -4.05 2.53 6.46
N LEU A 108 -3.70 3.12 7.61
CA LEU A 108 -3.42 2.40 8.84
C LEU A 108 -4.59 2.53 9.80
N ARG A 109 -4.80 1.48 10.59
CA ARG A 109 -5.70 1.52 11.74
C ARG A 109 -4.96 1.27 13.04
N LYS A 110 -5.45 1.89 14.12
CA LYS A 110 -4.90 1.72 15.46
C LYS A 110 -5.51 0.49 16.12
N LYS A 111 -4.67 -0.49 16.47
CA LYS A 111 -5.05 -1.72 17.20
C LYS A 111 -4.10 -1.92 18.38
N LYS A 112 -4.65 -2.02 19.60
CA LYS A 112 -3.87 -2.19 20.85
C LYS A 112 -2.69 -1.21 20.96
N GLY A 113 -2.93 0.07 20.65
CA GLY A 113 -1.93 1.13 20.68
C GLY A 113 -0.94 1.17 19.49
N LYS A 114 -0.95 0.16 18.61
CA LYS A 114 -0.06 0.08 17.44
C LYS A 114 -0.81 0.41 16.15
N TRP A 115 -0.11 1.01 15.19
CA TRP A 115 -0.63 1.22 13.83
C TRP A 115 -0.32 0.00 12.98
N ILE A 116 -1.34 -0.53 12.31
CA ILE A 116 -1.24 -1.66 11.38
C ILE A 116 -1.91 -1.29 10.05
N ILE A 117 -1.51 -1.92 8.95
CA ILE A 117 -2.12 -1.65 7.65
C ILE A 117 -3.58 -2.14 7.64
N SER A 118 -4.45 -1.29 7.09
CA SER A 118 -5.87 -1.54 6.92
C SER A 118 -6.28 -1.55 5.44
N ARG A 119 -5.62 -0.78 4.59
CA ARG A 119 -5.83 -0.72 3.14
C ARG A 119 -4.57 -0.23 2.46
#